data_AF-A0A820JLB4-F1
#
_entry.id   AF-A0A820JLB4-F1
#
_cell.length_a   1.000
_cell.length_b   1.000
_cell.length_c   1.000
_cell.angle_alpha   90.00
_cell.angle_beta   90.00
_cell.angle_gamma   90.00
#
_symmetry.space_group_name_H-M   'P 1'
#
loop_
_entity.id
_entity.type
_entity.pdbx_description
1 polymer ?
#
loop_
_entity_poly.entity_id
_entity_poly.type
_entity_poly.pdbx_seq_one_letter_code
_entity_poly.pdbx_strand_id
1 'polypeptide(L)'
;MPSMLRLSSCDVRFMVWCLILIMLLGLGFRHFSHPLLRHSSLSGILPLGPQQAVTPQLVTESPLIRLYLDVVRDTVCGLSLRTQEGTIDSDTKNKRPVRVHERVAGRDRPLIGITMIGQRRLDNIEWALRRVISNKIPGDFIECGVWRGGASVYARAVLKALEVTDRHVWVVDSFQGLPKARTNNDDNSWYKMEYLKVRVLKSATTCTLLSQFIALGISGRSSNQFFCVRSPR
;
A
#
# COMPACT_ATOMS: atom_id res chain seq x y z
N MET A 1 -10.86 13.18 18.29
CA MET A 1 -11.39 13.66 17.00
C MET A 1 -10.27 13.51 15.97
N PRO A 2 -10.41 12.74 14.88
CA PRO A 2 -9.42 12.80 13.81
C PRO A 2 -9.79 13.97 12.91
N SER A 3 -9.08 15.08 13.07
CA SER A 3 -9.15 16.23 12.19
C SER A 3 -8.63 15.84 10.80
N MET A 4 -9.42 16.13 9.76
CA MET A 4 -8.96 16.03 8.38
C MET A 4 -7.86 17.07 8.16
N LEU A 5 -6.60 16.62 8.11
CA LEU A 5 -5.46 17.48 7.83
C LEU A 5 -5.56 17.97 6.38
N ARG A 6 -5.88 19.25 6.19
CA ARG A 6 -5.64 19.97 4.94
C ARG A 6 -4.20 20.47 4.97
N LEU A 7 -3.33 19.82 4.21
CA LEU A 7 -2.02 20.40 3.93
C LEU A 7 -2.21 21.61 3.00
N SER A 8 -1.52 22.70 3.33
CA SER A 8 -1.51 23.89 2.49
C SER A 8 -0.79 23.57 1.17
N SER A 9 -1.13 24.28 0.09
CA SER A 9 -0.51 24.08 -1.24
C SER A 9 1.03 24.20 -1.24
N CYS A 10 1.62 24.72 -0.16
CA CYS A 10 3.06 24.85 0.04
C CYS A 10 3.75 23.54 0.45
N ASP A 11 3.09 22.67 1.23
CA ASP A 11 3.72 21.44 1.77
C ASP A 11 3.90 20.35 0.70
N VAL A 12 2.96 20.24 -0.25
CA VAL A 12 3.06 19.29 -1.37
C VAL A 12 4.17 19.70 -2.34
N ARG A 13 4.38 21.01 -2.53
CA ARG A 13 5.50 21.53 -3.31
C ARG A 13 6.83 21.24 -2.62
N PHE A 14 6.88 21.33 -1.30
CA PHE A 14 8.07 20.97 -0.51
C PHE A 14 8.39 19.47 -0.60
N MET A 15 7.40 18.58 -0.48
CA MET A 15 7.63 17.12 -0.63
C MET A 15 8.06 16.73 -2.05
N VAL A 16 7.45 17.34 -3.08
CA VAL A 16 7.86 17.11 -4.48
C VAL A 16 9.26 17.68 -4.74
N TRP A 17 9.60 18.83 -4.15
CA TRP A 17 10.96 19.38 -4.20
C TRP A 17 11.98 18.49 -3.48
N CYS A 18 11.66 17.90 -2.33
CA CYS A 18 12.55 16.96 -1.65
C CYS A 18 12.82 15.71 -2.50
N LEU A 19 11.81 15.15 -3.18
CA LEU A 19 11.99 14.02 -4.08
C LEU A 19 12.80 14.39 -5.34
N ILE A 20 12.56 15.57 -5.91
CA ILE A 20 13.33 16.08 -7.05
C ILE A 20 14.76 16.43 -6.64
N LEU A 21 15.00 16.96 -5.44
CA LEU A 21 16.33 17.26 -4.91
C LEU A 21 17.13 15.97 -4.65
N ILE A 22 16.48 14.91 -4.16
CA ILE A 22 17.10 13.58 -4.02
C ILE A 22 17.47 12.99 -5.39
N MET A 23 16.67 13.23 -6.43
CA MET A 23 16.99 12.78 -7.79
C MET A 23 18.02 13.67 -8.52
N LEU A 24 18.02 14.99 -8.29
CA LEU A 24 18.92 15.96 -8.93
C LEU A 24 20.30 16.03 -8.26
N LEU A 25 20.40 15.79 -6.94
CA LEU A 25 21.69 15.77 -6.23
C LEU A 25 22.49 14.49 -6.47
N GLY A 26 21.97 13.54 -7.26
CA GLY A 26 22.77 12.43 -7.77
C GLY A 26 23.59 11.71 -6.69
N LEU A 27 23.03 11.53 -5.49
CA LEU A 27 23.58 10.63 -4.47
C LEU A 27 23.31 9.19 -4.92
N GLY A 28 23.95 8.84 -6.03
CA GLY A 28 24.20 7.46 -6.37
C GLY A 28 25.02 6.85 -5.24
N PHE A 29 24.62 5.67 -4.79
CA PHE A 29 25.51 4.74 -4.12
C PHE A 29 26.64 4.41 -5.10
N ARG A 30 27.67 5.26 -5.12
CA ARG A 30 28.95 4.96 -5.76
C ARG A 30 29.80 4.23 -4.74
N HIS A 31 30.17 3.02 -5.13
CA HIS A 31 31.27 2.23 -4.64
C HIS A 31 32.41 3.10 -4.09
N PHE A 32 32.71 2.96 -2.80
CA PHE A 32 33.87 3.57 -2.16
C PHE A 32 35.08 2.67 -2.42
N SER A 33 35.79 2.90 -3.51
CA SER A 33 37.08 2.27 -3.79
C SER A 33 38.17 3.32 -3.59
N HIS A 34 38.90 3.23 -2.47
CA HIS A 34 40.04 4.08 -2.19
C HIS A 34 41.29 3.51 -2.87
N PRO A 35 42.07 4.29 -3.65
CA PRO A 35 43.28 3.81 -4.31
C PRO A 35 44.52 4.31 -3.59
N LEU A 36 44.89 3.71 -2.46
CA LEU A 36 46.25 3.79 -1.93
C LEU A 36 46.52 2.50 -1.17
N LEU A 37 47.27 1.59 -1.79
CA LEU A 37 48.31 0.73 -1.21
C LEU A 37 48.85 -0.16 -2.33
N ARG A 38 50.01 0.24 -2.87
CA ARG A 38 50.83 -0.54 -3.80
C ARG A 38 51.62 -1.58 -3.00
N HIS A 39 51.70 -2.79 -3.56
CA HIS A 39 52.71 -3.84 -3.40
C HIS A 39 53.12 -4.31 -2.00
N SER A 40 52.78 -5.57 -1.72
CA SER A 40 53.79 -6.57 -1.33
C SER A 40 53.22 -7.97 -1.59
N SER A 41 53.83 -8.68 -2.53
CA SER A 41 53.67 -10.11 -2.77
C SER A 41 54.10 -10.88 -1.54
N LEU A 42 53.19 -11.62 -0.89
CA LEU A 42 53.56 -12.76 -0.06
C LEU A 42 52.43 -13.80 -0.10
N SER A 43 52.82 -14.97 -0.60
CA SER A 43 52.13 -16.25 -0.53
C SER A 43 51.65 -16.58 0.88
N GLY A 44 50.36 -16.89 1.00
CA GLY A 44 49.77 -17.40 2.24
C GLY A 44 48.30 -17.79 2.04
N ILE A 45 48.07 -18.97 1.46
CA ILE A 45 46.73 -19.58 1.41
C ILE A 45 46.42 -20.07 2.84
N LEU A 46 45.65 -19.28 3.60
CA LEU A 46 44.99 -19.75 4.82
C LEU A 46 43.69 -20.46 4.41
N PRO A 47 43.43 -21.71 4.86
CA PRO A 47 42.20 -22.38 4.51
C PRO A 47 41.03 -21.72 5.24
N LEU A 48 40.04 -21.28 4.47
CA LEU A 48 38.74 -20.84 4.98
C LEU A 48 38.11 -22.00 5.76
N GLY A 49 37.99 -21.84 7.07
CA GLY A 49 37.19 -22.72 7.91
C GLY A 49 35.74 -22.78 7.42
N PRO A 50 34.99 -23.85 7.72
CA PRO A 50 33.65 -24.05 7.20
C PRO A 50 32.77 -22.83 7.54
N GLN A 51 32.30 -22.14 6.49
CA GLN A 51 31.23 -21.16 6.62
C GLN A 51 30.02 -21.89 7.19
N GLN A 52 29.75 -21.68 8.47
CA GLN A 52 28.47 -22.06 9.05
C GLN A 52 27.39 -21.27 8.31
N ALA A 53 26.64 -21.97 7.48
CA ALA A 53 25.43 -21.44 6.88
C ALA A 53 24.48 -21.07 8.02
N VAL A 54 24.33 -19.77 8.27
CA VAL A 54 23.28 -19.25 9.14
C VAL A 54 21.97 -19.44 8.39
N THR A 55 21.28 -20.56 8.65
CA THR A 55 19.93 -20.78 8.16
C THR A 55 19.04 -19.66 8.72
N PRO A 56 18.32 -18.87 7.90
CA PRO A 56 17.37 -17.91 8.44
C PRO A 56 16.33 -18.70 9.21
N GLN A 57 16.19 -18.43 10.50
CA GLN A 57 15.13 -19.05 11.28
C GLN A 57 13.80 -18.62 10.67
N LEU A 58 13.11 -19.59 10.04
CA LEU A 58 11.73 -19.46 9.61
C LEU A 58 10.91 -19.23 10.87
N VAL A 59 10.63 -17.97 11.17
CA VAL A 59 9.64 -17.59 12.18
C VAL A 59 8.34 -18.26 11.75
N THR A 60 7.95 -19.31 12.46
CA THR A 60 6.72 -20.04 12.18
C THR A 60 5.56 -19.10 12.47
N GLU A 61 4.94 -18.58 11.42
CA GLU A 61 3.79 -17.69 11.52
C GLU A 61 2.66 -18.39 12.27
N SER A 62 2.03 -17.70 13.22
CA SER A 62 0.86 -18.23 13.92
C SER A 62 -0.25 -18.53 12.91
N PRO A 63 -0.82 -19.75 12.89
CA PRO A 63 -1.94 -20.09 12.00
C PRO A 63 -3.12 -19.14 12.15
N LEU A 64 -3.34 -18.58 13.35
CA LEU A 64 -4.39 -17.59 13.61
C LEU A 64 -4.11 -16.24 12.94
N ILE A 65 -2.85 -15.80 12.93
CA ILE A 65 -2.45 -14.56 12.23
C ILE A 65 -2.67 -14.74 10.73
N ARG A 66 -2.26 -15.88 10.18
CA ARG A 66 -2.46 -16.18 8.76
C ARG A 66 -3.94 -16.19 8.40
N LEU A 67 -4.77 -16.88 9.18
CA LEU A 67 -6.22 -16.91 9.00
C LEU A 67 -6.83 -15.51 9.07
N TYR A 68 -6.42 -14.69 10.04
CA TYR A 68 -6.88 -13.30 10.16
C TYR A 68 -6.58 -12.50 8.90
N LEU A 69 -5.33 -12.53 8.42
CA LEU A 69 -4.93 -11.81 7.21
C LEU A 69 -5.64 -12.36 5.97
N ASP A 70 -5.84 -13.68 5.88
CA ASP A 70 -6.58 -14.30 4.78
C ASP A 70 -8.04 -13.83 4.71
N VAL A 71 -8.73 -13.84 5.85
CA VAL A 71 -10.13 -13.36 5.92
C VAL A 71 -10.23 -11.88 5.58
N VAL A 72 -9.30 -11.05 6.07
CA VAL A 72 -9.31 -9.61 5.72
C VAL A 72 -9.04 -9.42 4.23
N ARG A 73 -8.05 -10.11 3.65
CA ARG A 73 -7.71 -10.04 2.21
C ARG A 73 -8.90 -10.39 1.34
N ASP A 74 -9.57 -11.49 1.67
CA ASP A 74 -10.73 -11.98 0.92
C ASP A 74 -11.90 -11.02 1.05
N THR A 75 -12.10 -10.45 2.25
CA THR A 75 -13.17 -9.49 2.51
C THR A 75 -12.96 -8.20 1.74
N VAL A 76 -11.76 -7.61 1.77
CA VAL A 76 -11.49 -6.37 1.02
C VAL A 76 -11.55 -6.60 -0.48
N CYS A 77 -11.20 -7.80 -0.95
CA CYS A 77 -11.37 -8.20 -2.34
C CYS A 77 -12.82 -8.53 -2.71
N GLY A 78 -13.76 -8.61 -1.77
CA GLY A 78 -15.13 -9.04 -2.04
C GLY A 78 -15.27 -10.53 -2.37
N LEU A 79 -14.34 -11.37 -1.93
CA LEU A 79 -14.37 -12.82 -2.15
C LEU A 79 -15.06 -13.59 -1.02
N SER A 80 -15.28 -12.97 0.14
CA SER A 80 -15.95 -13.61 1.29
C SER A 80 -17.44 -13.90 1.03
N LEU A 81 -18.12 -13.11 0.18
CA LEU A 81 -19.54 -13.23 -0.15
C LEU A 81 -19.74 -13.67 -1.61
N ARG A 82 -19.15 -14.82 -1.99
CA ARG A 82 -19.11 -15.31 -3.38
C ARG A 82 -20.47 -15.36 -4.09
N THR A 83 -21.57 -15.53 -3.36
CA THR A 83 -22.92 -15.67 -3.91
C THR A 83 -23.60 -14.34 -4.28
N GLN A 84 -23.12 -13.20 -3.77
CA GLN A 84 -23.74 -11.88 -4.00
C GLN A 84 -22.87 -10.95 -4.85
N GLU A 85 -21.69 -11.40 -5.25
CA GLU A 85 -20.70 -10.55 -5.91
C GLU A 85 -20.79 -10.65 -7.43
N GLY A 86 -21.01 -9.48 -8.05
CA GLY A 86 -20.81 -9.27 -9.48
C GLY A 86 -19.59 -8.37 -9.73
N THR A 87 -19.14 -8.32 -10.98
CA THR A 87 -18.03 -7.46 -11.39
C THR A 87 -18.37 -6.68 -12.66
N ILE A 88 -17.73 -5.54 -12.85
CA ILE A 88 -17.79 -4.77 -14.08
C ILE A 88 -16.63 -5.21 -14.96
N ASP A 89 -16.97 -5.70 -16.14
CA ASP A 89 -15.99 -6.11 -17.13
C ASP A 89 -15.14 -4.92 -17.60
N SER A 90 -13.82 -5.14 -17.72
CA SER A 90 -12.89 -4.07 -18.04
C SER A 90 -13.08 -3.53 -19.46
N ASP A 91 -13.42 -4.40 -20.40
CA ASP A 91 -13.51 -4.12 -21.84
C ASP A 91 -14.91 -3.66 -22.22
N THR A 92 -15.91 -4.46 -21.87
CA THR A 92 -17.32 -4.23 -22.25
C THR A 92 -18.06 -3.28 -21.32
N LYS A 93 -17.52 -3.02 -20.12
CA LYS A 93 -18.15 -2.21 -19.04
C LYS A 93 -19.50 -2.75 -18.55
N ASN A 94 -19.89 -3.95 -18.96
CA ASN A 94 -21.13 -4.60 -18.54
C ASN A 94 -20.95 -5.36 -17.22
N LYS A 95 -22.05 -5.51 -16.48
CA LYS A 95 -22.08 -6.35 -15.27
C LYS A 95 -22.05 -7.81 -15.67
N ARG A 96 -21.26 -8.60 -14.96
CA ARG A 96 -21.19 -10.06 -15.12
C ARG A 96 -20.84 -10.79 -13.83
N PRO A 97 -20.98 -12.12 -13.76
CA PRO A 97 -20.51 -12.91 -12.63
C PRO A 97 -19.00 -12.79 -12.41
N VAL A 98 -18.57 -12.93 -11.14
CA VAL A 98 -17.16 -12.88 -10.76
C VAL A 98 -16.41 -14.10 -11.29
N ARG A 99 -15.24 -13.84 -11.88
CA ARG A 99 -14.25 -14.86 -12.20
C ARG A 99 -13.12 -14.78 -11.18
N VAL A 100 -13.00 -15.82 -10.36
CA VAL A 100 -12.06 -15.81 -9.22
C VAL A 100 -10.63 -15.50 -9.66
N HIS A 101 -10.14 -16.13 -10.74
CA HIS A 101 -8.78 -15.89 -11.23
C HIS A 101 -8.50 -14.43 -11.63
N GLU A 102 -9.50 -13.72 -12.18
CA GLU A 102 -9.37 -12.30 -12.51
C GLU A 102 -9.33 -11.45 -11.24
N ARG A 103 -10.16 -11.78 -10.23
CA ARG A 103 -10.16 -11.09 -8.93
C ARG A 103 -8.85 -11.28 -8.19
N VAL A 104 -8.30 -12.49 -8.19
CA VAL A 104 -6.99 -12.81 -7.61
C VAL A 104 -5.89 -11.96 -8.27
N ALA A 105 -5.95 -11.78 -9.59
CA ALA A 105 -5.01 -10.95 -10.35
C ALA A 105 -5.33 -9.44 -10.31
N GLY A 106 -6.52 -9.04 -9.86
CA GLY A 106 -7.05 -7.67 -9.92
C GLY A 106 -7.21 -7.15 -11.35
N ARG A 107 -7.79 -7.98 -12.23
CA ARG A 107 -8.08 -7.64 -13.64
C ARG A 107 -9.55 -7.26 -13.88
N ASP A 108 -10.34 -7.19 -12.82
CA ASP A 108 -11.76 -6.86 -12.84
C ASP A 108 -12.07 -5.69 -11.90
N ARG A 109 -13.32 -5.18 -11.94
CA ARG A 109 -13.77 -4.05 -11.10
C ARG A 109 -14.88 -4.50 -10.15
N PRO A 110 -14.58 -4.76 -8.86
CA PRO A 110 -15.53 -5.35 -7.93
C PRO A 110 -16.74 -4.45 -7.64
N LEU A 111 -17.95 -5.01 -7.63
CA LEU A 111 -19.13 -4.23 -7.24
C LEU A 111 -19.13 -3.91 -5.74
N ILE A 112 -18.84 -4.91 -4.89
CA ILE A 112 -18.90 -4.81 -3.43
C ILE A 112 -17.51 -4.63 -2.82
N GLY A 113 -16.51 -5.39 -3.30
CA GLY A 113 -15.12 -5.28 -2.87
C GLY A 113 -14.62 -3.84 -2.80
N ILE A 114 -13.79 -3.58 -1.80
CA ILE A 114 -13.27 -2.23 -1.49
C ILE A 114 -11.83 -2.03 -1.95
N THR A 115 -11.25 -3.01 -2.65
CA THR A 115 -10.02 -2.84 -3.46
C THR A 115 -10.14 -3.54 -4.81
N MET A 116 -9.53 -2.95 -5.84
CA MET A 116 -9.47 -3.52 -7.20
C MET A 116 -8.09 -4.10 -7.54
N ILE A 117 -7.14 -4.07 -6.59
CA ILE A 117 -5.77 -4.54 -6.86
C ILE A 117 -5.67 -6.08 -6.83
N GLY A 118 -6.66 -6.76 -6.28
CA GLY A 118 -6.69 -8.21 -6.15
C GLY A 118 -5.72 -8.77 -5.12
N GLN A 119 -5.84 -10.07 -4.84
CA GLN A 119 -5.08 -10.73 -3.77
C GLN A 119 -3.57 -10.67 -4.00
N ARG A 120 -3.07 -10.90 -5.21
CA ARG A 120 -1.62 -10.93 -5.49
C ARG A 120 -0.91 -9.63 -5.12
N ARG A 121 -1.55 -8.49 -5.35
CA ARG A 121 -0.97 -7.18 -4.99
C ARG A 121 -1.13 -6.87 -3.50
N LEU A 122 -2.15 -7.41 -2.83
CA LEU A 122 -2.24 -7.37 -1.37
C LEU A 122 -1.14 -8.22 -0.72
N ASP A 123 -0.88 -9.43 -1.23
CA ASP A 123 0.23 -10.27 -0.75
C ASP A 123 1.58 -9.56 -0.90
N ASN A 124 1.76 -8.81 -1.99
CA ASN A 124 2.94 -7.96 -2.16
C ASN A 124 3.04 -6.84 -1.11
N ILE A 125 1.93 -6.21 -0.71
CA ILE A 125 1.92 -5.23 0.39
C ILE A 125 2.34 -5.90 1.71
N GLU A 126 1.78 -7.07 2.03
CA GLU A 126 2.16 -7.82 3.23
C GLU A 126 3.64 -8.18 3.21
N TRP A 127 4.14 -8.72 2.10
CA TRP A 127 5.56 -9.05 1.93
C TRP A 127 6.47 -7.82 2.15
N ALA A 128 6.13 -6.69 1.54
CA ALA A 128 6.91 -5.46 1.65
C ALA A 128 6.93 -4.92 3.08
N LEU A 129 5.77 -4.90 3.76
CA LEU A 129 5.68 -4.48 5.15
C LEU A 129 6.50 -5.38 6.08
N ARG A 130 6.38 -6.70 5.93
CA ARG A 130 7.17 -7.66 6.70
C ARG A 130 8.67 -7.44 6.51
N ARG A 131 9.11 -7.18 5.26
CA ARG A 131 10.51 -6.85 4.95
C ARG A 131 10.96 -5.55 5.60
N VAL A 132 10.17 -4.48 5.51
CA VAL A 132 10.49 -3.19 6.13
C VAL A 132 10.63 -3.33 7.65
N ILE A 133 9.70 -4.06 8.28
CA ILE A 133 9.69 -4.29 9.72
C ILE A 133 10.87 -5.16 10.16
N SER A 134 11.12 -6.29 9.48
CA SER A 134 12.20 -7.20 9.86
C SER A 134 13.60 -6.58 9.69
N ASN A 135 13.76 -5.71 8.70
CA ASN A 135 15.00 -4.97 8.48
C ASN A 135 15.07 -3.66 9.29
N LYS A 136 14.09 -3.39 10.18
CA LYS A 136 14.04 -2.19 11.03
C LYS A 136 14.17 -0.87 10.25
N ILE A 137 13.61 -0.81 9.04
CA ILE A 137 13.65 0.39 8.20
C ILE A 137 12.64 1.39 8.76
N PRO A 138 13.03 2.60 9.21
CA PRO A 138 12.10 3.57 9.80
C PRO A 138 11.13 4.14 8.76
N GLY A 139 9.94 4.56 9.21
CA GLY A 139 8.95 5.26 8.38
C GLY A 139 7.54 4.66 8.41
N ASP A 140 6.63 5.30 7.68
CA ASP A 140 5.21 4.96 7.62
C ASP A 140 4.82 4.27 6.31
N PHE A 141 3.59 3.76 6.24
CA PHE A 141 2.99 3.28 4.99
C PHE A 141 2.11 4.37 4.37
N ILE A 142 2.16 4.55 3.04
CA ILE A 142 1.35 5.51 2.31
C ILE A 142 0.74 4.88 1.05
N GLU A 143 -0.55 5.17 0.79
CA GLU A 143 -1.23 4.86 -0.46
C GLU A 143 -1.70 6.17 -1.12
N CYS A 144 -1.30 6.39 -2.38
CA CYS A 144 -1.65 7.56 -3.18
C CYS A 144 -2.58 7.15 -4.33
N GLY A 145 -3.88 7.42 -4.19
CA GLY A 145 -4.94 6.91 -5.06
C GLY A 145 -5.52 5.61 -4.50
N VAL A 146 -6.45 5.76 -3.57
CA VAL A 146 -6.90 4.69 -2.66
C VAL A 146 -8.25 4.12 -3.07
N TRP A 147 -9.03 4.82 -3.89
CA TRP A 147 -10.40 4.42 -4.26
C TRP A 147 -11.28 4.18 -3.03
N ARG A 148 -11.70 2.93 -2.77
CA ARG A 148 -12.46 2.50 -1.58
C ARG A 148 -11.56 2.02 -0.43
N GLY A 149 -10.24 2.19 -0.55
CA GLY A 149 -9.22 2.08 0.50
C GLY A 149 -8.94 0.68 1.03
N GLY A 150 -9.39 -0.38 0.35
CA GLY A 150 -9.16 -1.76 0.80
C GLY A 150 -7.70 -2.16 0.91
N ALA A 151 -6.80 -1.57 0.12
CA ALA A 151 -5.36 -1.84 0.23
C ALA A 151 -4.76 -1.20 1.49
N SER A 152 -5.09 0.06 1.78
CA SER A 152 -4.81 0.70 3.07
C SER A 152 -5.39 -0.06 4.27
N VAL A 153 -6.61 -0.63 4.13
CA VAL A 153 -7.22 -1.51 5.15
C VAL A 153 -6.34 -2.72 5.42
N TYR A 154 -5.91 -3.38 4.35
CA TYR A 154 -5.05 -4.54 4.45
C TYR A 154 -3.68 -4.21 5.05
N ALA A 155 -3.06 -3.09 4.64
CA ALA A 155 -1.80 -2.63 5.21
C ALA A 155 -1.91 -2.41 6.73
N ARG A 156 -2.99 -1.76 7.20
CA ARG A 156 -3.23 -1.57 8.64
C ARG A 156 -3.47 -2.90 9.36
N ALA A 157 -4.17 -3.86 8.75
CA ALA A 157 -4.35 -5.20 9.30
C ALA A 157 -3.02 -5.94 9.46
N VAL A 158 -2.12 -5.86 8.48
CA VAL A 158 -0.77 -6.43 8.56
C VAL A 158 0.02 -5.81 9.72
N LEU A 159 0.04 -4.47 9.85
CA LEU A 159 0.70 -3.81 10.97
C LEU A 159 0.13 -4.24 12.32
N LYS A 160 -1.20 -4.37 12.41
CA LYS A 160 -1.88 -4.83 13.63
C LYS A 160 -1.52 -6.28 13.98
N ALA A 161 -1.48 -7.16 12.99
CA ALA A 161 -1.10 -8.57 13.17
C ALA A 161 0.35 -8.77 13.61
N LEU A 162 1.22 -7.83 13.24
CA LEU A 162 2.63 -7.78 13.65
C LEU A 162 2.85 -6.95 14.93
N GLU A 163 1.77 -6.52 15.58
CA GLU A 163 1.79 -5.71 16.80
C GLU A 163 2.56 -4.38 16.68
N VAL A 164 2.65 -3.85 15.46
CA VAL A 164 3.34 -2.59 15.16
C VAL A 164 2.46 -1.40 15.52
N THR A 165 2.93 -0.60 16.47
CA THR A 165 2.20 0.54 17.05
C THR A 165 2.85 1.91 16.80
N ASP A 166 4.07 1.93 16.27
CA ASP A 166 4.88 3.13 16.02
C ASP A 166 4.86 3.59 14.56
N ARG A 167 3.96 3.02 13.73
CA ARG A 167 3.82 3.37 12.31
C ARG A 167 2.39 3.74 11.95
N HIS A 168 2.27 4.73 11.08
CA HIS A 168 1.02 5.24 10.56
C HIS A 168 0.71 4.70 9.16
N VAL A 169 -0.56 4.71 8.82
CA VAL A 169 -1.07 4.45 7.46
C VAL A 169 -1.66 5.76 6.93
N TRP A 170 -1.01 6.31 5.91
CA TRP A 170 -1.40 7.54 5.23
C TRP A 170 -2.20 7.21 3.97
N VAL A 171 -3.38 7.80 3.86
CA VAL A 171 -4.35 7.51 2.81
C VAL A 171 -4.64 8.79 2.05
N VAL A 172 -4.02 8.90 0.89
CA VAL A 172 -3.97 10.12 0.11
C VAL A 172 -4.76 9.95 -1.16
N ASP A 173 -5.90 10.64 -1.26
CA ASP A 173 -6.76 10.62 -2.44
C ASP A 173 -7.44 11.98 -2.62
N SER A 174 -7.92 12.27 -3.82
CA SER A 174 -8.79 13.42 -4.04
C SER A 174 -10.16 13.20 -3.35
N PHE A 175 -10.55 11.94 -3.17
CA PHE A 175 -11.89 11.45 -2.81
C PHE A 175 -12.96 11.97 -3.77
N GLN A 176 -12.56 12.16 -5.02
CA GLN A 176 -13.38 12.73 -6.09
C GLN A 176 -13.13 12.04 -7.45
N GLY A 177 -12.42 10.90 -7.44
CA GLY A 177 -11.96 10.21 -8.64
C GLY A 177 -10.80 10.95 -9.34
N LEU A 178 -10.53 10.54 -10.57
CA LEU A 178 -9.42 11.09 -11.36
C LEU A 178 -9.69 12.54 -11.79
N PRO A 179 -8.64 13.37 -11.97
CA PRO A 179 -8.76 14.71 -12.50
C PRO A 179 -9.09 14.70 -14.00
N LYS A 180 -9.56 15.84 -14.52
CA LYS A 180 -9.73 16.03 -15.97
C LYS A 180 -8.34 16.02 -16.62
N ALA A 181 -8.22 15.41 -17.81
CA ALA A 181 -7.03 15.51 -18.65
C ALA A 181 -6.55 16.97 -18.77
N ARG A 182 -5.25 17.21 -18.57
CA ARG A 182 -4.64 18.55 -18.62
C ARG A 182 -3.96 18.79 -19.96
N THR A 183 -3.43 17.75 -20.58
CA THR A 183 -2.75 17.78 -21.86
C THR A 183 -3.47 16.90 -22.89
N ASN A 184 -3.10 17.03 -24.15
CA ASN A 184 -3.57 16.15 -25.24
C ASN A 184 -3.02 14.72 -25.13
N ASN A 185 -1.96 14.49 -24.35
CA ASN A 185 -1.40 13.17 -24.10
C ASN A 185 -2.12 12.42 -22.98
N ASP A 186 -2.97 13.11 -22.21
CA ASP A 186 -3.71 12.50 -21.10
C ASP A 186 -5.01 11.86 -21.61
N ASP A 187 -5.22 10.59 -21.27
CA ASP A 187 -6.52 9.93 -21.49
C ASP A 187 -7.57 10.46 -20.50
N ASN A 188 -8.70 10.91 -21.04
CA ASN A 188 -9.83 11.44 -20.26
C ASN A 188 -10.92 10.38 -20.00
N SER A 189 -10.72 9.12 -20.41
CA SER A 189 -11.72 8.05 -20.26
C SER A 189 -12.05 7.76 -18.79
N TRP A 190 -11.05 7.81 -17.91
CA TRP A 190 -11.18 7.50 -16.48
C TRP A 190 -11.84 8.64 -15.69
N TYR A 191 -11.62 9.89 -16.09
CA TYR A 191 -12.28 11.06 -15.48
C TYR A 191 -13.82 10.95 -15.53
N LYS A 192 -14.33 10.37 -16.62
CA LYS A 192 -15.77 10.19 -16.86
C LYS A 192 -16.38 9.01 -16.10
N MET A 193 -15.58 8.16 -15.47
CA MET A 193 -16.06 6.98 -14.75
C MET A 193 -16.54 7.34 -13.34
N GLU A 194 -17.86 7.48 -13.15
CA GLU A 194 -18.44 7.79 -11.84
C GLU A 194 -18.12 6.73 -10.78
N TYR A 195 -17.95 5.46 -11.18
CA TYR A 195 -17.58 4.35 -10.29
C TYR A 195 -16.25 4.58 -9.53
N LEU A 196 -15.35 5.40 -10.07
CA LEU A 196 -14.07 5.73 -9.43
C LEU A 196 -14.18 6.92 -8.46
N LYS A 197 -15.31 7.64 -8.48
CA LYS A 197 -15.55 8.79 -7.60
C LYS A 197 -16.08 8.31 -6.26
N VAL A 198 -15.19 7.84 -5.39
CA VAL A 198 -15.54 7.49 -4.01
C VAL A 198 -15.58 8.77 -3.19
N ARG A 199 -16.79 9.31 -2.98
CA ARG A 199 -17.00 10.54 -2.20
C ARG A 199 -16.90 10.23 -0.71
N VAL A 200 -16.30 11.17 0.02
CA VAL A 200 -16.57 11.33 1.46
C VAL A 200 -17.96 11.96 1.58
N LEU A 201 -18.89 11.31 2.28
CA LEU A 201 -20.20 11.88 2.55
C LEU A 201 -20.02 13.17 3.36
N LYS A 202 -20.63 14.27 2.88
CA LYS A 202 -20.46 15.63 3.43
C LYS A 202 -20.82 15.76 4.92
N SER A 203 -21.57 14.83 5.51
CA SER A 203 -21.98 14.88 6.93
C SER A 203 -21.08 14.09 7.87
N ALA A 204 -20.15 13.28 7.35
CA ALA A 204 -19.27 12.47 8.19
C ALA A 204 -17.92 13.17 8.30
N THR A 205 -17.59 13.62 9.52
CA THR A 205 -16.22 13.96 9.96
C THR A 205 -15.24 12.79 9.79
N THR A 206 -15.76 11.63 9.39
CA THR A 206 -15.11 10.35 9.17
C THR A 206 -15.17 10.04 7.68
N CYS A 207 -14.02 10.02 7.00
CA CYS A 207 -13.91 9.49 5.63
C CYS A 207 -14.64 8.13 5.58
N THR A 208 -15.38 7.81 4.51
CA THR A 208 -16.08 6.51 4.35
C THR A 208 -15.13 5.32 4.58
N LEU A 209 -13.84 5.54 4.31
CA LEU A 209 -12.75 4.66 4.68
C LEU A 209 -12.66 4.46 6.18
N LEU A 210 -12.50 5.53 6.96
CA LEU A 210 -12.38 5.47 8.42
C LEU A 210 -13.58 4.77 9.08
N SER A 211 -14.80 4.90 8.53
CA SER A 211 -15.95 4.09 8.99
C SER A 211 -15.80 2.59 8.67
N GLN A 212 -15.21 2.22 7.53
CA GLN A 212 -14.90 0.82 7.21
C GLN A 212 -13.78 0.24 8.10
N PHE A 213 -12.75 1.04 8.42
CA PHE A 213 -11.70 0.64 9.37
C PHE A 213 -12.24 0.38 10.78
N ILE A 214 -13.16 1.25 11.24
CA ILE A 214 -13.86 1.10 12.52
C ILE A 214 -14.76 -0.15 12.48
N ALA A 215 -15.53 -0.33 11.41
CA ALA A 215 -16.43 -1.47 11.26
C ALA A 215 -15.69 -2.82 11.25
N LEU A 216 -14.49 -2.88 10.67
CA LEU A 216 -13.66 -4.09 10.66
C LEU A 216 -12.87 -4.30 11.97
N GLY A 217 -13.04 -3.42 12.96
CA GLY A 217 -12.27 -3.45 14.22
C GLY A 217 -10.76 -3.28 14.01
N ILE A 218 -10.34 -2.85 12.81
CA ILE A 218 -8.93 -2.67 12.44
C ILE A 218 -8.37 -1.40 13.11
N SER A 219 -9.21 -0.41 13.37
CA SER A 219 -8.90 0.63 14.36
C SER A 219 -9.17 0.09 15.78
N GLY A 220 -8.12 -0.16 16.56
CA GLY A 220 -8.27 -0.32 18.01
C GLY A 220 -8.66 1.01 18.70
N ARG A 221 -8.72 1.02 20.03
CA ARG A 221 -8.97 2.25 20.84
C ARG A 221 -8.05 3.44 20.49
N SER A 222 -6.91 3.22 19.83
CA SER A 222 -6.07 4.28 19.26
C SER A 222 -6.47 4.60 17.82
N SER A 223 -7.40 5.54 17.66
CA SER A 223 -7.74 6.15 16.35
C SER A 223 -6.60 6.99 15.73
N ASN A 224 -5.40 6.98 16.32
CA ASN A 224 -4.27 7.85 15.96
C ASN A 224 -3.29 7.26 14.94
N GLN A 225 -3.54 6.07 14.38
CA GLN A 225 -2.61 5.39 13.46
C GLN A 225 -2.99 5.44 11.98
N PHE A 226 -4.06 6.17 11.66
CA PHE A 226 -4.62 6.21 10.33
C PHE A 226 -5.02 7.65 9.97
N PHE A 227 -4.48 8.15 8.87
CA PHE A 227 -4.68 9.54 8.47
C PHE A 227 -5.13 9.62 7.02
N CYS A 228 -6.27 10.27 6.78
CA CYS A 228 -6.73 10.60 5.45
C CYS A 228 -6.27 12.01 5.09
N VAL A 229 -5.55 12.14 3.97
CA VAL A 229 -5.15 13.42 3.40
C VAL A 229 -5.89 13.62 2.10
N ARG A 230 -6.55 14.76 1.95
CA ARG A 230 -7.23 15.11 0.71
C ARG A 230 -6.29 15.90 -0.19
N SER A 231 -5.95 15.35 -1.35
CA SER A 231 -5.18 16.10 -2.35
C SER A 231 -6.07 17.16 -3.02
N PRO A 232 -5.58 18.42 -3.18
CA PRO A 232 -6.17 19.36 -4.12
C PRO A 232 -5.99 18.86 -5.57
N ARG A 233 -6.85 19.34 -6.47
CA ARG A 233 -6.72 19.09 -7.93
C ARG A 233 -5.74 20.07 -8.57
#